data_AF-T1CFF1-F1
#
_entry.id   AF-T1CFF1-F1
#
_cell.length_a   1.000
_cell.length_b   1.000
_cell.length_c   1.000
_cell.angle_alpha   90.00
_cell.angle_beta   90.00
_cell.angle_gamma   90.00
#
_symmetry.space_group_name_H-M   'P 1'
#
loop_
_entity.id
_entity.type
_entity.pdbx_description
1 polymer ?
#
loop_
_entity_poly.entity_id
_entity_poly.type
_entity_poly.pdbx_seq_one_letter_code
_entity_poly.pdbx_strand_id
1 'polypeptide(L)'
;RTDTITAGTLELGDTLGHWTPYADMTGIRLQQAAFAEQGASGFGLTAAAQGHTASYATLGLRYGTGFDWALGRSNLSGWLAWQRVLSGANLGFAAAFDGTPTATFTALGQDLARNTLEGGLGLNTRVNRTWSWFLDLGLARARGSNVSKLANIGLEARF
;
A
#
# COMPACT_ATOMS: atom_id res chain seq x y z
N ARG A 1 -15.41 -12.36 12.95
CA ARG A 1 -13.96 -12.51 12.68
C ARG A 1 -13.44 -11.11 12.38
N THR A 2 -12.42 -10.63 13.08
CA THR A 2 -11.89 -9.29 12.86
C THR A 2 -10.38 -9.37 12.81
N ASP A 3 -9.84 -9.36 11.60
CA ASP A 3 -8.41 -9.18 11.39
C ASP A 3 -8.13 -7.67 11.50
N THR A 4 -7.10 -7.29 12.24
CA THR A 4 -6.79 -5.89 12.53
C THR A 4 -5.41 -5.54 12.00
N ILE A 5 -5.30 -4.43 11.28
CA ILE A 5 -4.02 -3.85 10.85
C ILE A 5 -3.85 -2.53 11.59
N THR A 6 -2.70 -2.37 12.22
CA THR A 6 -2.26 -1.11 12.82
C THR A 6 -0.98 -0.68 12.12
N ALA A 7 -0.93 0.57 11.67
CA ALA A 7 0.24 1.15 11.02
C ALA A 7 0.59 2.49 11.69
N GLY A 8 1.89 2.79 11.77
CA GLY A 8 2.40 4.08 12.20
C GLY A 8 3.54 4.51 11.29
N THR A 9 3.50 5.76 10.83
CA THR A 9 4.47 6.33 9.90
C THR A 9 5.05 7.61 10.47
N LEU A 10 6.36 7.76 10.33
CA LEU A 10 7.07 9.01 10.59
C LEU A 10 7.70 9.47 9.28
N GLU A 11 7.30 10.63 8.79
CA GLU A 11 7.81 11.24 7.54
C GLU A 11 8.55 12.55 7.86
N LEU A 12 9.66 12.77 7.15
CA LEU A 12 10.43 14.01 7.15
C LEU A 12 10.66 14.44 5.70
N GLY A 13 10.52 15.73 5.41
CA GLY A 13 10.75 16.27 4.08
C GLY A 13 10.74 17.79 4.11
N ASP A 14 11.28 18.40 3.05
CA ASP A 14 11.28 19.85 2.88
C ASP A 14 10.96 20.22 1.44
N THR A 15 10.29 21.35 1.24
CA THR A 15 9.86 21.80 -0.09
C THR A 15 10.86 22.80 -0.65
N LEU A 16 11.50 22.41 -1.74
CA LEU A 16 12.52 23.17 -2.47
C LEU A 16 11.95 23.58 -3.84
N GLY A 17 11.23 24.69 -3.86
CA GLY A 17 10.51 25.16 -5.04
C GLY A 17 9.33 24.25 -5.38
N HIS A 18 9.36 23.61 -6.54
CA HIS A 18 8.32 22.65 -6.96
C HIS A 18 8.60 21.20 -6.52
N TRP A 19 9.73 20.95 -5.87
CA TRP A 19 10.18 19.62 -5.51
C TRP A 19 10.19 19.43 -4.00
N THR A 20 9.75 18.28 -3.53
CA THR A 20 9.75 17.92 -2.11
C THR A 20 10.41 16.56 -1.93
N PRO A 21 11.74 16.50 -1.72
CA PRO A 21 12.37 15.28 -1.23
C PRO A 21 11.85 14.92 0.16
N TYR A 22 11.64 13.64 0.41
CA TYR A 22 11.18 13.14 1.69
C TYR A 22 11.77 11.75 2.00
N ALA A 23 11.74 11.41 3.28
CA ALA A 23 12.06 10.10 3.80
C ALA A 23 11.02 9.75 4.87
N ASP A 24 10.57 8.50 4.87
CA ASP A 24 9.69 7.99 5.91
C ASP A 24 10.11 6.62 6.41
N MET A 25 9.64 6.29 7.61
CA MET A 25 9.70 4.96 8.18
C MET A 25 8.31 4.58 8.68
N THR A 26 7.87 3.39 8.28
CA THR A 26 6.56 2.86 8.65
C THR A 26 6.70 1.51 9.33
N GLY A 27 6.06 1.37 10.48
CA GLY A 27 5.86 0.10 11.18
C GLY A 27 4.41 -0.37 11.02
N ILE A 28 4.23 -1.62 10.64
CA ILE A 28 2.91 -2.28 10.55
C ILE A 28 2.84 -3.46 11.50
N ARG A 29 1.68 -3.63 12.12
CA ARG A 29 1.29 -4.79 12.92
C ARG A 29 -0.02 -5.34 12.39
N LEU A 30 0.02 -6.57 11.90
CA LEU A 30 -1.14 -7.34 11.47
C LEU A 30 -1.47 -8.34 12.59
N GLN A 31 -2.71 -8.35 13.06
CA GLN A 31 -3.25 -9.38 13.92
C GLN A 31 -4.34 -10.14 13.16
N GLN A 32 -4.08 -11.42 12.90
CA GLN A 32 -5.04 -12.32 12.28
C GLN A 32 -5.72 -13.15 13.37
N ALA A 33 -7.04 -13.18 13.33
CA ALA A 33 -7.82 -14.02 14.22
C ALA A 33 -7.67 -15.50 13.84
N ALA A 34 -7.85 -16.39 14.82
CA ALA A 34 -7.93 -17.82 14.54
C ALA A 34 -9.07 -18.12 13.57
N PHE A 35 -8.87 -19.11 12.70
CA PHE A 35 -9.93 -19.61 11.82
C PHE A 35 -9.94 -21.14 11.80
N ALA A 36 -11.13 -21.70 11.59
CA ALA A 36 -11.36 -23.11 11.35
C ALA A 36 -12.38 -23.25 10.22
N GLU A 37 -12.00 -23.89 9.13
CA GLU A 37 -12.89 -24.14 8.00
C GLU A 37 -13.83 -25.32 8.29
N GLN A 38 -15.14 -25.06 8.34
CA GLN A 38 -16.14 -26.10 8.50
C GLN A 38 -16.57 -26.68 7.15
N GLY A 39 -16.89 -27.98 7.11
CA GLY A 39 -17.52 -28.63 5.95
C GLY A 39 -16.62 -29.42 5.01
N ALA A 40 -15.36 -29.67 5.38
CA ALA A 40 -14.37 -30.34 4.53
C ALA A 40 -13.97 -31.76 4.99
N SER A 41 -14.83 -32.47 5.74
CA SER A 41 -14.61 -33.87 6.17
C SER A 41 -13.24 -34.13 6.83
N GLY A 42 -12.72 -33.19 7.64
CA GLY A 42 -11.41 -33.28 8.29
C GLY A 42 -10.23 -32.67 7.52
N PHE A 43 -10.44 -32.21 6.28
CA PHE A 43 -9.44 -31.51 5.47
C PHE A 43 -9.52 -29.98 5.56
N GLY A 44 -10.45 -29.44 6.36
CA GLY A 44 -10.52 -28.00 6.60
C GLY A 44 -9.24 -27.49 7.24
N LEU A 45 -8.81 -26.27 6.92
CA LEU A 45 -7.66 -25.68 7.58
C LEU A 45 -8.08 -25.01 8.88
N THR A 46 -7.25 -25.21 9.90
CA THR A 46 -7.29 -24.51 11.18
C THR A 46 -6.00 -23.72 11.34
N ALA A 47 -6.10 -22.48 11.77
CA ALA A 47 -4.94 -21.68 12.14
C ALA A 47 -5.25 -20.95 13.44
N ALA A 48 -4.27 -20.95 14.35
CA ALA A 48 -4.35 -20.15 15.57
C ALA A 48 -4.22 -18.66 15.23
N ALA A 49 -4.63 -17.79 16.18
CA ALA A 49 -4.41 -16.36 16.01
C ALA A 49 -2.91 -16.06 15.92
N GLN A 50 -2.50 -15.27 14.93
CA GLN A 50 -1.10 -14.95 14.68
C GLN A 50 -0.91 -13.45 14.48
N GLY A 51 0.19 -12.94 15.03
CA GLY A 51 0.61 -11.56 14.87
C GLY A 51 1.84 -11.46 13.97
N HIS A 52 1.79 -10.59 12.97
CA HIS A 52 2.93 -10.24 12.13
C HIS A 52 3.30 -8.78 12.34
N THR A 53 4.59 -8.50 12.42
CA THR A 53 5.10 -7.13 12.41
C THR A 53 6.09 -6.99 11.28
N ALA A 54 6.00 -5.89 10.55
CA ALA A 54 6.97 -5.55 9.53
C ALA A 54 7.25 -4.05 9.60
N SER A 55 8.44 -3.67 9.14
CA SER A 55 8.80 -2.27 9.00
C SER A 55 9.49 -2.05 7.68
N TYR A 56 9.27 -0.87 7.12
CA TYR A 56 9.93 -0.43 5.90
C TYR A 56 10.30 1.05 6.02
N ALA A 57 11.32 1.44 5.27
CA ALA A 57 11.67 2.83 5.07
C ALA A 57 11.52 3.18 3.60
N THR A 58 11.19 4.44 3.34
CA THR A 58 10.95 4.98 2.02
C THR A 58 11.80 6.22 1.84
N LEU A 59 12.40 6.36 0.66
CA LEU A 59 12.98 7.61 0.19
C LEU A 59 12.21 8.02 -1.06
N GLY A 60 11.75 9.26 -1.12
CA GLY A 60 10.98 9.72 -2.25
C GLY A 60 11.18 11.18 -2.59
N LEU A 61 10.61 11.52 -3.73
CA LEU A 61 10.61 12.85 -4.29
C LEU A 61 9.22 13.14 -4.83
N ARG A 62 8.63 14.24 -4.39
CA ARG A 62 7.36 14.74 -4.93
C ARG A 62 7.60 15.98 -5.78
N TYR A 63 6.76 16.18 -6.77
CA TYR A 63 6.70 17.37 -7.61
C TYR A 63 5.29 17.94 -7.58
N GLY A 64 5.19 19.27 -7.55
CA GLY A 64 3.90 19.97 -7.59
C GLY A 64 4.02 21.32 -8.29
N THR A 65 3.21 21.53 -9.33
CA THR A 65 3.10 22.83 -9.99
C THR A 65 1.67 23.12 -10.43
N GLY A 66 1.32 24.40 -10.48
CA GLY A 66 0.00 24.85 -10.90
C GLY A 66 0.10 25.81 -12.08
N PHE A 67 -0.81 25.67 -13.04
CA PHE A 67 -0.85 26.49 -14.25
C PHE A 67 -2.29 26.75 -14.70
N ASP A 68 -2.48 27.84 -15.44
CA ASP A 68 -3.75 28.19 -16.06
C ASP A 68 -3.72 27.81 -17.54
N TRP A 69 -4.83 27.26 -18.04
CA TRP A 69 -5.00 26.88 -19.44
C TRP A 69 -6.48 26.93 -19.82
N ALA A 70 -6.80 26.60 -21.07
CA ALA A 70 -8.15 26.76 -21.64
C ALA A 70 -9.27 26.03 -20.85
N LEU A 71 -8.93 25.01 -20.07
CA LEU A 71 -9.88 24.24 -19.27
C LEU A 71 -9.95 24.65 -17.79
N GLY A 72 -9.29 25.75 -17.40
CA GLY A 72 -9.29 26.31 -16.05
C GLY A 72 -7.94 26.28 -15.36
N ARG A 73 -7.93 26.30 -14.02
CA ARG A 73 -6.70 26.20 -13.22
C ARG A 73 -6.40 24.73 -12.97
N SER A 74 -5.20 24.27 -13.30
CA SER A 74 -4.75 22.91 -13.06
C SER A 74 -3.56 22.84 -12.12
N ASN A 75 -3.47 21.73 -11.40
CA ASN A 75 -2.30 21.34 -10.64
C ASN A 75 -1.82 19.99 -11.16
N LEU A 76 -0.57 19.96 -11.61
CA LEU A 76 0.15 18.75 -11.96
C LEU A 76 1.00 18.35 -10.76
N SER A 77 0.82 17.12 -10.30
CA SER A 77 1.63 16.49 -9.28
C SER A 77 2.33 15.26 -9.83
N GLY A 78 3.45 14.91 -9.21
CA GLY A 78 4.16 13.68 -9.49
C GLY A 78 4.89 13.19 -8.26
N TRP A 79 5.17 11.89 -8.21
CA TRP A 79 6.02 11.33 -7.17
C TRP A 79 6.81 10.15 -7.68
N LEU A 80 7.96 9.91 -7.06
CA LEU A 80 8.78 8.73 -7.23
C LEU A 80 9.30 8.35 -5.84
N ALA A 81 9.19 7.08 -5.49
CA ALA A 81 9.61 6.58 -4.20
C ALA A 81 10.27 5.21 -4.33
N TRP A 82 11.32 5.01 -3.53
CA TRP A 82 11.95 3.73 -3.32
C TRP A 82 11.72 3.30 -1.87
N GLN A 83 11.05 2.16 -1.72
CA GLN A 83 10.76 1.55 -0.43
C GLN A 83 11.65 0.34 -0.22
N ARG A 84 12.14 0.17 1.01
CA ARG A 84 12.90 -1.00 1.46
C ARG A 84 12.35 -1.55 2.76
N VAL A 85 12.06 -2.85 2.76
CA VAL A 85 11.70 -3.58 3.98
C VAL A 85 12.93 -3.70 4.89
N LEU A 86 12.78 -3.28 6.14
CA LEU A 86 13.80 -3.33 7.19
C LEU A 86 13.68 -4.61 8.01
N SER A 87 12.44 -5.02 8.35
CA SER A 87 12.15 -6.24 9.12
C SER A 87 10.79 -6.83 8.76
N GLY A 88 10.58 -8.11 9.08
CA GLY A 88 9.28 -8.77 8.89
C GLY A 88 8.92 -9.11 7.44
N ALA A 89 9.91 -9.40 6.60
CA ALA A 89 9.69 -9.71 5.19
C ALA A 89 8.89 -11.01 4.96
N ASN A 90 8.98 -11.96 5.91
CA ASN A 90 8.28 -13.24 5.84
C ASN A 90 6.94 -13.14 6.60
N LEU A 91 5.83 -13.31 5.86
CA LEU A 91 4.47 -13.28 6.40
C LEU A 91 3.83 -14.69 6.47
N GLY A 92 4.65 -15.75 6.48
CA GLY A 92 4.18 -17.12 6.61
C GLY A 92 3.46 -17.39 7.94
N PHE A 93 2.32 -18.07 7.89
CA PHE A 93 1.51 -18.38 9.06
C PHE A 93 1.44 -19.88 9.34
N ALA A 94 1.33 -20.24 10.60
CA ALA A 94 1.20 -21.65 11.01
C ALA A 94 -0.24 -22.11 10.84
N ALA A 95 -0.44 -23.17 10.06
CA ALA A 95 -1.73 -23.82 9.85
C ALA A 95 -1.64 -25.32 10.16
N ALA A 96 -2.77 -25.94 10.45
CA ALA A 96 -2.93 -27.38 10.62
C ALA A 96 -4.24 -27.83 9.97
N PHE A 97 -4.35 -29.11 9.62
CA PHE A 97 -5.64 -29.67 9.19
C PHE A 97 -6.55 -29.88 10.41
N ASP A 98 -7.84 -29.59 10.25
CA ASP A 98 -8.88 -29.73 11.28
C ASP A 98 -8.96 -31.16 11.84
N GLY A 99 -8.75 -32.17 10.99
CA GLY A 99 -8.70 -33.57 11.40
C GLY A 99 -7.39 -34.00 12.07
N THR A 100 -6.32 -33.19 12.00
CA THR A 100 -5.01 -33.46 12.62
C THR A 100 -4.37 -32.17 13.16
N PRO A 101 -4.97 -31.51 14.18
CA PRO A 101 -4.55 -30.18 14.64
C PRO A 101 -3.14 -30.16 15.28
N THR A 102 -2.55 -31.33 15.54
CA THR A 102 -1.16 -31.48 16.02
C THR A 102 -0.13 -31.51 14.90
N ALA A 103 -0.53 -31.71 13.64
CA ALA A 103 0.34 -31.67 12.46
C ALA A 103 0.36 -30.25 11.88
N THR A 104 1.19 -29.39 12.47
CA THR A 104 1.36 -27.99 12.01
C THR A 104 2.33 -27.88 10.84
N PHE A 105 2.03 -26.98 9.91
CA PHE A 105 2.92 -26.61 8.81
C PHE A 105 2.87 -25.09 8.59
N THR A 106 3.94 -24.52 8.04
CA THR A 106 3.98 -23.08 7.69
C THR A 106 3.41 -22.89 6.29
N ALA A 107 2.24 -22.28 6.19
CA ALA A 107 1.73 -21.77 4.93
C ALA A 107 2.52 -20.49 4.58
N LEU A 108 3.16 -20.48 3.41
CA LEU A 108 3.87 -19.29 2.92
C LEU A 108 2.83 -18.20 2.60
N GLY A 109 2.96 -17.05 3.26
CA GLY A 109 2.19 -15.85 2.94
C GLY A 109 2.81 -15.10 1.77
N GLN A 110 2.14 -14.03 1.31
CA GLN A 110 2.75 -13.12 0.36
C GLN A 110 3.82 -12.28 1.06
N ASP A 111 5.08 -12.66 0.92
CA ASP A 111 6.21 -11.92 1.47
C ASP A 111 6.26 -10.48 0.94
N LEU A 112 6.67 -9.55 1.80
CA LEU A 112 6.94 -8.18 1.34
C LEU A 112 8.23 -8.19 0.52
N ALA A 113 8.13 -7.68 -0.70
CA ALA A 113 9.30 -7.52 -1.55
C ALA A 113 10.32 -6.60 -0.88
N ARG A 114 11.58 -7.06 -0.81
CA ARG A 114 12.64 -6.34 -0.09
C ARG A 114 12.85 -4.92 -0.60
N ASN A 115 12.66 -4.69 -1.89
CA ASN A 115 12.76 -3.38 -2.51
C ASN A 115 11.60 -3.20 -3.50
N THR A 116 10.91 -2.07 -3.37
CA THR A 116 9.84 -1.64 -4.26
C THR A 116 10.18 -0.26 -4.78
N LEU A 117 10.06 -0.06 -6.09
CA LEU A 117 10.11 1.26 -6.72
C LEU A 117 8.70 1.59 -7.18
N GLU A 118 8.21 2.76 -6.80
CA GLU A 118 6.89 3.23 -7.18
C GLU A 118 6.93 4.68 -7.61
N GLY A 119 5.95 5.07 -8.41
CA GLY A 119 5.80 6.45 -8.82
C GLY A 119 4.52 6.67 -9.60
N GLY A 120 4.21 7.93 -9.80
CA GLY A 120 2.97 8.31 -10.45
C GLY A 120 2.90 9.80 -10.77
N LEU A 121 1.83 10.14 -11.47
CA LEU A 121 1.47 11.49 -11.88
C LEU A 121 0.00 11.70 -11.60
N GLY A 122 -0.32 12.91 -11.13
CA GLY A 122 -1.69 13.37 -10.90
C GLY A 122 -1.95 14.68 -11.63
N LEU A 123 -3.12 14.83 -12.22
CA LEU A 123 -3.58 16.08 -12.79
C LEU A 123 -4.96 16.38 -12.23
N ASN A 124 -5.09 17.49 -11.50
CA ASN A 124 -6.36 17.99 -11.03
C ASN A 124 -6.67 19.32 -11.71
N THR A 125 -7.84 19.45 -12.32
CA THR A 125 -8.26 20.64 -13.07
C THR A 125 -9.57 21.16 -12.51
N ARG A 126 -9.55 22.42 -12.08
CA ARG A 126 -10.74 23.14 -11.68
C ARG A 126 -11.32 23.90 -12.88
N VAL A 127 -12.43 23.40 -13.40
CA VAL A 127 -13.11 23.98 -14.57
C VAL A 127 -13.85 25.25 -14.18
N ASN A 128 -14.55 25.23 -13.05
CA ASN A 128 -15.21 26.41 -12.49
C ASN A 128 -15.37 26.30 -10.97
N ARG A 129 -16.21 27.14 -10.35
CA ARG A 129 -16.42 27.11 -8.89
C ARG A 129 -17.07 25.82 -8.41
N THR A 130 -17.86 25.16 -9.25
CA THR A 130 -18.64 23.96 -8.93
C THR A 130 -17.93 22.68 -9.35
N TRP A 131 -17.30 22.66 -10.52
CA TRP A 131 -16.78 21.44 -11.14
C TRP A 131 -15.25 21.37 -11.17
N SER A 132 -14.72 20.22 -10.78
CA SER A 132 -13.34 19.81 -11.00
C SER A 132 -13.26 18.37 -11.48
N TRP A 133 -12.16 18.04 -12.15
CA TRP A 133 -11.86 16.66 -12.56
C TRP A 133 -10.42 16.32 -12.22
N PHE A 134 -10.17 15.05 -11.94
CA PHE A 134 -8.83 14.56 -11.64
C PHE A 134 -8.52 13.28 -12.40
N LEU A 135 -7.24 13.08 -12.66
CA LEU A 135 -6.64 11.89 -13.25
C LEU A 135 -5.38 11.55 -12.47
N ASP A 136 -5.28 10.32 -11.98
CA ASP A 136 -4.09 9.80 -11.31
C ASP A 136 -3.63 8.51 -11.99
N LEU A 137 -2.34 8.44 -12.29
CA LEU A 137 -1.70 7.27 -12.87
C LEU A 137 -0.52 6.88 -12.00
N GLY A 138 -0.42 5.60 -11.66
CA GLY A 138 0.63 5.10 -10.79
C GLY A 138 1.11 3.72 -11.22
N LEU A 139 2.36 3.43 -10.89
CA LEU A 139 2.97 2.12 -11.05
C LEU A 139 3.85 1.80 -9.85
N ALA A 140 3.82 0.54 -9.41
CA ALA A 140 4.72 0.02 -8.40
C ALA A 140 5.34 -1.28 -8.89
N ARG A 141 6.64 -1.42 -8.72
CA ARG A 141 7.42 -2.59 -9.11
C ARG A 141 8.25 -3.07 -7.93
N ALA A 142 7.91 -4.26 -7.47
CA ALA A 142 8.70 -5.02 -6.53
C ALA A 142 9.75 -5.87 -7.28
N ARG A 143 11.01 -5.86 -6.83
CA ARG A 143 12.06 -6.70 -7.43
C ARG A 143 11.73 -8.19 -7.21
N GLY A 144 11.46 -8.92 -8.28
CA GLY A 144 11.12 -10.35 -8.23
C GLY A 144 9.63 -10.65 -8.04
N SER A 145 8.75 -9.66 -8.19
CA SER A 145 7.29 -9.83 -8.05
C SER A 145 6.53 -9.08 -9.16
N ASN A 146 5.21 -9.09 -9.08
CA ASN A 146 4.29 -8.48 -10.04
C ASN A 146 4.40 -6.95 -10.04
N VAL A 147 4.05 -6.35 -11.18
CA VAL A 147 3.92 -4.91 -11.35
C VAL A 147 2.47 -4.53 -11.05
N SER A 148 2.27 -3.63 -10.09
CA SER A 148 0.98 -3.03 -9.82
C SER A 148 0.82 -1.76 -10.65
N LYS A 149 -0.37 -1.56 -11.21
CA LYS A 149 -0.71 -0.37 -11.99
C LYS A 149 -1.99 0.21 -11.41
N LEU A 150 -2.04 1.53 -11.26
CA LEU A 150 -3.20 2.27 -10.77
C LEU A 150 -3.56 3.34 -11.80
N ALA A 151 -4.86 3.44 -12.10
CA ALA A 151 -5.40 4.48 -12.96
C ALA A 151 -6.76 4.89 -12.40
N ASN A 152 -6.83 6.12 -11.89
CA ASN A 152 -8.04 6.69 -11.33
C ASN A 152 -8.43 7.92 -12.13
N ILE A 153 -9.71 8.08 -12.41
CA ILE A 153 -10.28 9.27 -13.03
C ILE A 153 -11.58 9.60 -12.32
N GLY A 154 -11.85 10.88 -12.09
CA GLY A 154 -13.05 11.30 -11.40
C GLY A 154 -13.47 12.73 -11.69
N LEU A 155 -14.73 12.99 -11.33
CA LEU A 155 -15.37 14.30 -11.38
C LEU A 155 -15.85 14.64 -9.96
N GLU A 156 -15.58 15.86 -9.51
CA GLU A 156 -16.06 16.40 -8.24
C GLU A 156 -16.98 17.60 -8.53
N ALA A 157 -18.12 17.63 -7.84
CA ALA A 157 -19.04 18.77 -7.83
C ALA A 157 -19.22 19.28 -6.40
N ARG A 158 -18.98 20.58 -6.19
CA ARG A 158 -19.27 21.27 -4.92
C ARG A 158 -20.48 22.17 -5.08
N PHE A 159 -21.52 21.89 -4.29
CA PHE A 159 -22.77 22.65 -4.20
C PHE A 159 -22.81 23.45 -2.91
#